data_AF-A0A819RM17-F1
#
_entry.id   AF-A0A819RM17-F1
#
_cell.length_a   1.000
_cell.length_b   1.000
_cell.length_c   1.000
_cell.angle_alpha   90.00
_cell.angle_beta   90.00
_cell.angle_gamma   90.00
#
_symmetry.space_group_name_H-M   'P 1'
#
loop_
_entity.id
_entity.type
_entity.pdbx_description
1 polymer ?
#
loop_
_entity_poly.entity_id
_entity_poly.type
_entity_poly.pdbx_seq_one_letter_code
_entity_poly.pdbx_strand_id
1 'polypeptide(L)'
;MRRLVDMNLAYIEHYEASNLNELSAKSYLKSDGGIETCDLTLPIGLCSFIEQIVKRNNLSIQLNTIVTNIDIAIDKNDPIHITTQDNRHYLSKYVLITIPLDCLKAFSIKFISALPDWKQNAIDKNGFFQCHSHDQVLTLFVGGNLAGKLEQETDEEIIEQIFQCLKRIYSPIPKPTKWLIT
;
A
#
# COMPACT_ATOMS: atom_id res chain seq x y z
N MET A 1 -6.20 3.70 -33.18
CA MET A 1 -5.55 2.50 -32.63
C MET A 1 -4.58 2.83 -31.50
N ARG A 2 -3.62 3.75 -31.69
CA ARG A 2 -2.64 4.16 -30.63
C ARG A 2 -3.25 4.42 -29.24
N ARG A 3 -4.25 5.30 -29.13
CA ARG A 3 -4.91 5.61 -27.84
C ARG A 3 -5.53 4.40 -27.13
N LEU A 4 -5.99 3.40 -27.89
CA LEU A 4 -6.56 2.18 -27.30
C LEU A 4 -5.45 1.29 -26.72
N VAL A 5 -4.30 1.22 -27.40
CA VAL A 5 -3.11 0.53 -26.88
C VAL A 5 -2.62 1.23 -25.61
N ASP A 6 -2.50 2.55 -25.64
CA ASP A 6 -2.08 3.34 -24.48
C ASP A 6 -3.00 3.11 -23.26
N MET A 7 -4.32 3.00 -23.47
CA MET A 7 -5.28 2.67 -22.40
C MET A 7 -5.04 1.28 -21.79
N ASN A 8 -4.72 0.27 -22.60
CA ASN A 8 -4.43 -1.08 -22.09
C ASN A 8 -3.12 -1.10 -21.30
N LEU A 9 -2.10 -0.36 -21.76
CA LEU A 9 -0.83 -0.24 -21.05
C LEU A 9 -1.03 0.45 -19.69
N ALA A 10 -1.78 1.55 -19.65
CA ALA A 10 -2.13 2.25 -18.41
C ALA A 10 -2.95 1.35 -17.45
N TYR A 11 -3.81 0.47 -17.97
CA TYR A 11 -4.53 -0.49 -17.16
C TYR A 11 -3.59 -1.49 -16.48
N ILE A 12 -2.58 -2.00 -17.19
CA ILE A 12 -1.55 -2.88 -16.60
C ILE A 12 -0.74 -2.12 -15.54
N GLU A 13 -0.31 -0.89 -15.84
CA GLU A 13 0.43 -0.06 -14.87
C GLU A 13 -0.40 0.24 -13.61
N HIS A 14 -1.71 0.38 -13.74
CA HIS A 14 -2.61 0.51 -12.60
C HIS A 14 -2.75 -0.79 -11.82
N TYR A 15 -2.97 -1.92 -12.50
CA TYR A 15 -3.20 -3.22 -11.86
C TYR A 15 -1.96 -3.72 -11.10
N GLU A 16 -0.79 -3.58 -11.71
CA GLU A 16 0.51 -3.91 -11.12
C GLU A 16 1.06 -2.75 -10.26
N ALA A 17 0.36 -1.62 -10.28
CA ALA A 17 0.69 -0.37 -9.62
C ALA A 17 2.12 0.15 -9.89
N SER A 18 2.75 -0.19 -11.02
CA SER A 18 4.11 0.22 -11.36
C SER A 18 4.23 0.53 -12.84
N ASN A 19 5.23 1.33 -13.23
CA ASN A 19 5.49 1.59 -14.64
C ASN A 19 5.92 0.31 -15.36
N LEU A 20 5.53 0.14 -16.63
CA LEU A 20 5.89 -1.06 -17.39
C LEU A 20 7.40 -1.31 -17.51
N ASN A 21 8.21 -0.26 -17.47
CA ASN A 21 9.68 -0.35 -17.54
C ASN A 21 10.33 -0.80 -16.22
N GLU A 22 9.59 -0.79 -15.11
CA GLU A 22 10.03 -1.27 -13.80
C GLU A 22 9.56 -2.71 -13.54
N LEU A 23 8.56 -3.18 -14.29
CA LEU A 23 8.03 -4.54 -14.18
C LEU A 23 8.97 -5.58 -14.81
N SER A 24 9.11 -6.72 -14.13
CA SER A 24 9.83 -7.85 -14.69
C SER A 24 9.00 -8.54 -15.77
N ALA A 25 9.41 -8.40 -17.04
CA ALA A 25 8.78 -9.07 -18.18
C ALA A 25 8.67 -10.60 -18.03
N LYS A 26 9.58 -11.21 -17.25
CA LYS A 26 9.60 -12.67 -17.00
C LYS A 26 8.63 -13.10 -15.91
N SER A 27 8.30 -12.22 -14.97
CA SER A 27 7.62 -12.60 -13.73
C SER A 27 6.26 -11.96 -13.54
N TYR A 28 5.93 -10.84 -14.21
CA TYR A 28 4.65 -10.15 -13.98
C TYR A 28 3.41 -10.99 -14.36
N LEU A 29 3.55 -11.96 -15.27
CA LEU A 29 2.47 -12.90 -15.63
C LEU A 29 2.44 -14.17 -14.77
N LYS A 30 3.33 -14.31 -13.78
CA LYS A 30 3.30 -15.47 -12.89
C LYS A 30 2.19 -15.26 -11.86
N SER A 31 1.02 -15.83 -12.13
CA SER A 31 -0.05 -15.93 -11.14
C SER A 31 0.10 -17.16 -10.27
N ASP A 32 -0.49 -17.13 -9.07
CA ASP A 32 -0.52 -18.23 -8.10
C ASP A 32 -1.43 -19.41 -8.50
N GLY A 33 -1.57 -19.69 -9.80
CA GLY A 33 -2.15 -20.95 -10.27
C GLY A 33 -3.63 -20.94 -10.63
N GLY A 34 -4.12 -19.89 -11.30
CA GLY A 34 -5.31 -19.97 -12.16
C GLY A 34 -6.60 -20.46 -11.48
N ILE A 35 -6.88 -19.96 -10.27
CA ILE A 35 -8.20 -20.13 -9.65
C ILE A 35 -9.14 -19.13 -10.31
N GLU A 36 -10.32 -19.59 -10.74
CA GLU A 36 -11.39 -18.67 -11.16
C GLU A 36 -11.78 -17.80 -9.97
N THR A 37 -11.49 -16.50 -10.07
CA THR A 37 -11.86 -15.51 -9.07
C THR A 37 -13.03 -14.67 -9.56
N CYS A 38 -13.77 -14.11 -8.61
CA CYS A 38 -14.79 -13.09 -8.88
C CYS A 38 -14.45 -11.86 -8.05
N ASP A 39 -14.31 -10.72 -8.72
CA ASP A 39 -14.02 -9.45 -8.06
C ASP A 39 -15.32 -8.90 -7.43
N LEU A 40 -15.32 -8.82 -6.10
CA LEU A 40 -16.42 -8.26 -5.33
C LEU A 40 -15.95 -7.01 -4.60
N THR A 41 -16.76 -5.97 -4.61
CA THR A 41 -16.57 -4.81 -3.76
C THR A 41 -17.21 -5.07 -2.40
N LEU A 42 -16.61 -4.56 -1.33
CA LEU A 42 -17.11 -4.72 0.03
C LEU A 42 -17.73 -3.39 0.50
N PRO A 43 -19.07 -3.24 0.47
CA PRO A 43 -19.70 -1.93 0.65
C PRO A 43 -19.47 -1.29 2.02
N ILE A 44 -19.27 -2.13 3.03
CA ILE A 44 -18.99 -1.70 4.41
C ILE A 44 -17.52 -1.31 4.63
N GLY A 45 -16.69 -1.42 3.59
CA GLY A 45 -15.25 -1.23 3.65
C GLY A 45 -14.52 -2.36 4.40
N LEU A 46 -13.26 -2.61 4.02
CA LEU A 46 -12.42 -3.61 4.70
C LEU A 46 -12.16 -3.27 6.17
N CYS A 47 -12.18 -1.98 6.54
CA CYS A 47 -11.96 -1.54 7.91
C CYS A 47 -12.98 -2.14 8.90
N SER A 48 -14.27 -2.14 8.53
CA SER A 48 -15.33 -2.73 9.38
C SER A 48 -15.08 -4.21 9.65
N PHE A 49 -14.56 -4.93 8.65
CA PHE A 49 -14.19 -6.34 8.80
C PHE A 49 -13.01 -6.52 9.77
N ILE A 50 -11.96 -5.71 9.66
CA ILE A 50 -10.81 -5.74 10.58
C ILE A 50 -11.25 -5.45 12.02
N GLU A 51 -12.08 -4.42 12.23
CA GLU A 51 -12.59 -4.12 13.57
C GLU A 51 -13.35 -5.27 14.21
N GLN A 52 -14.15 -6.00 13.42
CA GLN A 52 -14.89 -7.16 13.90
C GLN A 52 -13.94 -8.29 14.33
N ILE A 53 -12.85 -8.53 13.59
CA ILE A 53 -11.83 -9.52 13.98
C ILE A 53 -11.20 -9.13 15.32
N VAL A 54 -10.80 -7.87 15.48
CA VAL A 54 -10.18 -7.37 16.72
C VAL A 54 -11.13 -7.54 17.90
N LYS A 55 -12.38 -7.08 17.76
CA LYS A 55 -13.41 -7.13 18.81
C LYS A 55 -13.76 -8.58 19.20
N ARG A 56 -13.92 -9.48 18.23
CA ARG A 56 -14.29 -10.89 18.50
C ARG A 56 -13.19 -11.68 19.20
N ASN A 57 -11.92 -11.39 18.89
CA ASN A 57 -10.79 -12.13 19.45
C ASN A 57 -10.17 -11.44 20.68
N ASN A 58 -10.71 -10.30 21.12
CA ASN A 58 -10.20 -9.51 22.24
C ASN A 58 -8.69 -9.26 22.14
N LEU A 59 -8.22 -8.87 20.95
CA LEU A 59 -6.79 -8.67 20.69
C LEU A 59 -6.29 -7.41 21.42
N SER A 60 -5.21 -7.54 22.17
CA SER A 60 -4.54 -6.40 22.81
C SER A 60 -3.74 -5.62 21.77
N ILE A 61 -4.28 -4.48 21.33
CA ILE A 61 -3.64 -3.61 20.33
C ILE A 61 -3.21 -2.30 20.98
N GLN A 62 -1.97 -1.92 20.75
CA GLN A 62 -1.42 -0.63 21.18
C GLN A 62 -1.20 0.26 19.97
N LEU A 63 -2.13 1.21 19.77
CA LEU A 63 -1.99 2.25 18.75
C LEU A 63 -0.93 3.28 19.18
N ASN A 64 -0.52 4.14 18.24
CA ASN A 64 0.48 5.20 18.50
C ASN A 64 1.77 4.67 19.15
N THR A 65 2.17 3.46 18.79
CA THR A 65 3.31 2.75 19.36
C THR A 65 4.25 2.38 18.23
N ILE A 66 5.09 3.34 17.84
CA ILE A 66 6.02 3.18 16.72
C ILE A 66 7.26 2.44 17.22
N VAL A 67 7.48 1.24 16.71
CA VAL A 67 8.68 0.44 17.00
C VAL A 67 9.85 0.99 16.21
N THR A 68 10.98 1.26 16.87
CA THR A 68 12.20 1.77 16.23
C THR A 68 13.34 0.76 16.26
N ASN A 69 13.34 -0.15 17.24
CA ASN A 69 14.40 -1.15 17.40
C ASN A 69 13.84 -2.52 17.77
N ILE A 70 14.43 -3.55 17.19
CA ILE A 70 14.18 -4.96 17.52
C ILE A 70 15.54 -5.64 17.70
N ASP A 71 15.83 -6.04 18.92
CA ASP A 71 17.09 -6.67 19.29
C ASP A 71 16.85 -8.16 19.46
N ILE A 72 17.33 -8.93 18.49
CA ILE A 72 17.19 -10.38 18.47
C ILE A 72 18.38 -10.94 19.25
N ALA A 73 18.10 -11.65 20.35
CA ALA A 73 19.14 -12.23 21.17
C ALA A 73 19.93 -13.31 20.41
N ILE A 74 21.23 -13.39 20.71
CA ILE A 74 22.15 -14.37 20.10
C ILE A 74 21.86 -15.78 20.63
N ASP A 75 21.50 -15.89 21.92
CA ASP A 75 21.00 -17.13 22.51
C ASP A 75 19.48 -17.22 22.29
N LYS A 76 19.00 -18.39 21.88
CA LYS A 76 17.57 -18.67 21.66
C LYS A 76 16.76 -18.68 22.96
N ASN A 77 17.41 -18.80 24.11
CA ASN A 77 16.76 -18.78 25.42
C ASN A 77 16.53 -17.37 25.96
N ASP A 78 17.21 -16.36 25.40
CA ASP A 78 17.06 -14.98 25.82
C ASP A 78 15.87 -14.31 25.11
N PRO A 79 15.14 -13.41 25.79
CA PRO A 79 14.00 -12.72 25.21
C PRO A 79 14.45 -11.70 24.14
N ILE A 80 13.59 -11.47 23.15
CA ILE A 80 13.73 -10.40 22.17
C ILE A 80 13.34 -9.08 22.83
N HIS A 81 14.18 -8.06 22.69
CA HIS A 81 13.91 -6.72 23.19
C HIS A 81 13.38 -5.83 22.08
N ILE A 82 12.27 -5.15 22.33
CA ILE A 82 11.64 -4.24 21.38
C ILE A 82 11.62 -2.86 22.02
N THR A 83 12.10 -1.85 21.30
CA THR A 83 12.09 -0.46 21.76
C THR A 83 11.27 0.39 20.80
N THR A 84 10.46 1.28 21.38
CA THR A 84 9.61 2.21 20.65
C THR A 84 10.17 3.62 20.67
N GLN A 85 9.64 4.48 19.80
CA GLN A 85 10.07 5.87 19.66
C GLN A 85 9.93 6.68 20.95
N ASP A 86 8.96 6.34 21.80
CA ASP A 86 8.72 6.95 23.11
C ASP A 86 9.48 6.24 24.26
N ASN A 87 10.49 5.43 23.92
CA ASN A 87 11.33 4.67 24.86
C ASN A 87 10.58 3.66 25.74
N ARG A 88 9.44 3.12 25.29
CA ARG A 88 8.86 1.93 25.93
C ARG A 88 9.61 0.68 25.48
N HIS A 89 9.73 -0.28 26.40
CA HIS A 89 10.42 -1.54 26.17
C HIS A 89 9.46 -2.72 26.33
N TYR A 90 9.53 -3.67 25.39
CA TYR A 90 8.77 -4.92 25.43
C TYR A 90 9.71 -6.10 25.34
N LEU A 91 9.34 -7.19 26.01
CA LEU A 91 10.05 -8.46 25.99
C LEU A 91 9.12 -9.53 25.41
N SER A 92 9.64 -10.32 24.49
CA SER A 92 8.88 -11.44 23.91
C SER A 92 9.80 -12.59 23.52
N LYS A 93 9.25 -13.80 23.45
CA LYS A 93 9.95 -14.97 22.89
C LYS A 93 9.97 -14.94 21.35
N TYR A 94 8.96 -14.33 20.73
CA TYR A 94 8.78 -14.29 19.29
C TYR A 94 8.26 -12.92 18.84
N VAL A 95 8.64 -12.51 17.64
CA VAL A 95 8.14 -11.29 17.00
C VAL A 95 7.69 -11.62 15.58
N LEU A 96 6.46 -11.25 15.25
CA LEU A 96 5.93 -11.29 13.90
C LEU A 96 5.91 -9.86 13.35
N ILE A 97 6.49 -9.68 12.16
CA ILE A 97 6.62 -8.36 11.54
C ILE A 97 5.75 -8.35 10.29
N THR A 98 4.76 -7.46 10.27
CA THR A 98 3.81 -7.29 9.17
C THR A 98 3.79 -5.84 8.68
N ILE A 99 4.92 -5.14 8.80
CA ILE A 99 5.03 -3.76 8.31
C ILE A 99 5.09 -3.72 6.79
N PRO A 100 4.65 -2.63 6.15
CA PRO A 100 4.76 -2.46 4.70
C PRO A 100 6.20 -2.64 4.21
N LEU A 101 6.35 -3.13 2.99
CA LEU A 101 7.65 -3.36 2.37
C LEU A 101 8.51 -2.08 2.32
N ASP A 102 7.89 -0.93 2.05
CA ASP A 102 8.62 0.33 1.98
C ASP A 102 9.15 0.79 3.35
N CYS A 103 8.49 0.44 4.45
CA CYS A 103 9.04 0.68 5.79
C CYS A 103 10.31 -0.16 6.04
N LEU A 104 10.40 -1.36 5.45
CA LEU A 104 11.62 -2.18 5.51
C LEU A 104 12.74 -1.56 4.66
N LYS A 105 12.42 -1.05 3.47
CA LYS A 105 13.39 -0.40 2.58
C LYS A 105 13.88 0.96 3.11
N ALA A 106 13.01 1.71 3.77
CA ALA A 106 13.35 2.99 4.39
C ALA A 106 14.19 2.84 5.67
N PHE A 107 14.51 1.60 6.07
CA PHE A 107 15.24 1.29 7.31
C PHE A 107 14.61 1.95 8.55
N SER A 108 13.28 2.08 8.58
CA SER A 108 12.56 2.76 9.67
C SER A 108 12.63 1.99 10.99
N ILE A 109 12.98 0.70 10.94
CA ILE A 109 13.24 -0.15 12.12
C ILE A 109 14.68 -0.65 12.06
N LYS A 110 15.41 -0.49 13.15
CA LYS A 110 16.76 -1.03 13.31
C LYS A 110 16.69 -2.44 13.90
N PHE A 111 17.22 -3.40 13.17
CA PHE A 111 17.40 -4.78 13.63
C PHE A 111 18.80 -4.93 14.22
N ILE A 112 18.90 -5.13 15.54
CA ILE A 112 20.18 -5.42 16.18
C ILE A 112 20.40 -6.93 16.07
N SER A 113 21.45 -7.27 15.31
CA SER A 113 21.53 -8.38 14.34
C SER A 113 20.84 -8.01 13.01
N ALA A 114 21.65 -7.56 12.05
CA ALA A 114 21.16 -7.23 10.71
C ALA A 114 20.42 -8.43 10.07
N LEU A 115 19.42 -8.14 9.23
CA LEU A 115 18.75 -9.18 8.46
C LEU A 115 19.77 -9.92 7.59
N PRO A 116 19.67 -11.25 7.43
CA PRO A 116 20.56 -11.99 6.54
C PRO A 116 20.51 -11.44 5.11
N ASP A 117 21.65 -11.44 4.42
CA ASP A 117 21.81 -10.83 3.08
C ASP A 117 20.76 -11.29 2.07
N TRP A 118 20.39 -12.59 2.08
CA TRP A 118 19.38 -13.11 1.16
C TRP A 118 18.00 -12.48 1.37
N LYS A 119 17.67 -12.06 2.60
CA LYS A 119 16.41 -11.39 2.94
C LYS A 119 16.46 -9.91 2.55
N GLN A 120 17.58 -9.24 2.81
CA GLN A 120 17.78 -7.86 2.38
C GLN A 120 17.70 -7.75 0.85
N ASN A 121 18.42 -8.61 0.14
CA ASN A 121 18.39 -8.69 -1.32
C ASN A 121 16.99 -8.97 -1.91
N ALA A 122 16.11 -9.63 -1.14
CA ALA A 122 14.72 -9.86 -1.57
C ALA A 122 13.85 -8.63 -1.33
N ILE A 123 14.03 -7.92 -0.21
CA ILE A 123 13.33 -6.67 0.11
C ILE A 123 13.63 -5.60 -0.95
N ASP A 124 14.90 -5.48 -1.35
CA ASP A 124 15.34 -4.44 -2.29
C ASP A 124 14.79 -4.64 -3.71
N LYS A 125 14.34 -5.85 -4.07
CA LYS A 125 13.92 -6.22 -5.43
C LYS A 125 12.41 -6.10 -5.72
N ASN A 126 11.56 -5.87 -4.72
CA ASN A 126 10.09 -5.90 -4.88
C ASN A 126 9.46 -4.49 -4.80
N GLY A 127 8.45 -4.14 -5.60
CA GLY A 127 7.69 -2.87 -5.53
C GLY A 127 6.42 -2.95 -4.65
N PHE A 128 5.78 -1.81 -4.31
CA PHE A 128 4.57 -1.76 -3.45
C PHE A 128 3.70 -0.50 -3.66
N PHE A 129 2.34 -0.59 -3.71
CA PHE A 129 1.38 0.55 -3.79
C PHE A 129 -0.09 0.20 -3.35
N GLN A 130 -1.01 1.19 -3.17
CA GLN A 130 -2.29 1.11 -2.39
C GLN A 130 -3.53 1.85 -3.03
N CYS A 131 -4.80 1.42 -2.78
CA CYS A 131 -6.07 2.07 -3.27
C CYS A 131 -7.41 1.58 -2.61
N HIS A 132 -8.41 2.44 -2.22
CA HIS A 132 -9.83 2.08 -1.83
C HIS A 132 -10.90 3.24 -1.80
N SER A 133 -12.24 2.97 -1.68
CA SER A 133 -13.40 3.93 -1.88
C SER A 133 -14.79 3.65 -1.21
N HIS A 134 -15.65 4.69 -0.96
CA HIS A 134 -17.16 4.64 -0.92
C HIS A 134 -17.97 6.00 -1.01
N ASP A 135 -19.30 5.89 -1.30
CA ASP A 135 -20.46 6.85 -1.49
C ASP A 135 -20.67 7.51 -2.88
N GLN A 136 -21.56 8.51 -3.08
CA GLN A 136 -21.75 9.26 -4.37
C GLN A 136 -20.47 10.03 -4.74
N VAL A 137 -19.46 9.24 -5.02
CA VAL A 137 -18.05 9.57 -5.00
C VAL A 137 -17.55 8.87 -6.24
N LEU A 138 -17.11 9.67 -7.19
CA LEU A 138 -16.35 9.14 -8.28
C LEU A 138 -14.96 8.84 -7.75
N THR A 139 -14.60 7.56 -7.73
CA THR A 139 -13.23 7.15 -7.43
C THR A 139 -12.46 7.05 -8.73
N LEU A 140 -11.33 7.72 -8.76
CA LEU A 140 -10.41 7.72 -9.89
C LEU A 140 -9.12 7.08 -9.43
N PHE A 141 -8.61 6.18 -10.26
CA PHE A 141 -7.34 5.55 -10.04
C PHE A 141 -6.32 6.11 -11.01
N VAL A 142 -5.14 6.42 -10.49
CA VAL A 142 -4.02 6.94 -11.28
C VAL A 142 -2.86 5.97 -11.10
N GLY A 143 -2.28 5.54 -12.22
CA GLY A 143 -1.16 4.61 -12.26
C GLY A 143 -0.01 5.14 -13.11
N GLY A 144 1.13 4.47 -13.01
CA GLY A 144 2.34 4.78 -13.75
C GLY A 144 2.87 6.19 -13.49
N ASN A 145 3.56 6.76 -14.49
CA ASN A 145 4.23 8.06 -14.39
C ASN A 145 3.30 9.23 -14.08
N LEU A 146 1.99 9.09 -14.28
CA LEU A 146 1.04 10.13 -13.92
C LEU A 146 0.89 10.24 -12.40
N ALA A 147 0.94 9.13 -11.66
CA ALA A 147 0.80 9.13 -10.21
C ALA A 147 1.88 10.00 -9.55
N GLY A 148 3.16 9.74 -9.86
CA GLY A 148 4.28 10.53 -9.32
C GLY A 148 4.33 11.99 -9.79
N LYS A 149 3.64 12.35 -10.88
CA LYS A 149 3.47 13.77 -11.28
C LYS A 149 2.40 14.45 -10.43
N LEU A 150 1.27 13.80 -10.20
CA LEU A 150 0.19 14.35 -9.39
C LEU A 150 0.63 14.51 -7.92
N GLU A 151 1.52 13.66 -7.41
CA GLU A 151 2.12 13.82 -6.08
C GLU A 151 2.85 15.17 -5.88
N GLN A 152 3.17 15.89 -6.97
CA GLN A 152 3.83 17.20 -6.93
C GLN A 152 2.86 18.39 -7.08
N GLU A 153 1.58 18.11 -7.34
CA GLU A 153 0.53 19.11 -7.53
C GLU A 153 -0.29 19.30 -6.25
N THR A 154 -1.02 20.41 -6.13
CA THR A 154 -1.96 20.56 -5.02
C THR A 154 -3.26 19.82 -5.29
N ASP A 155 -3.97 19.47 -4.23
CA ASP A 155 -5.29 18.84 -4.33
C ASP A 155 -6.25 19.62 -5.24
N GLU A 156 -6.25 20.96 -5.16
CA GLU A 156 -7.10 21.81 -5.99
C GLU A 156 -6.73 21.73 -7.49
N GLU A 157 -5.44 21.68 -7.80
CA GLU A 157 -4.95 21.55 -9.18
C GLU A 157 -5.37 20.21 -9.78
N ILE A 158 -5.21 19.13 -9.02
CA ILE A 158 -5.61 17.77 -9.40
C ILE A 158 -7.12 17.73 -9.65
N ILE A 159 -7.92 18.28 -8.73
CA ILE A 159 -9.38 18.29 -8.85
C ILE A 159 -9.86 19.12 -10.04
N GLU A 160 -9.25 20.27 -10.31
CA GLU A 160 -9.61 21.08 -11.47
C GLU A 160 -9.30 20.32 -12.77
N GLN A 161 -8.14 19.66 -12.87
CA GLN A 161 -7.80 18.82 -14.02
C GLN A 161 -8.79 17.68 -14.24
N ILE A 162 -9.15 16.97 -13.16
CA ILE A 162 -10.17 15.92 -13.18
C ILE A 162 -11.51 16.47 -13.65
N PHE A 163 -11.95 17.60 -13.09
CA PHE A 163 -13.24 18.21 -13.44
C PHE A 163 -13.30 18.63 -14.90
N GLN A 164 -12.21 19.20 -15.44
CA GLN A 164 -12.11 19.54 -16.87
C GLN A 164 -12.18 18.30 -17.77
N CYS A 165 -11.56 17.19 -17.37
CA CYS A 165 -11.68 15.92 -18.07
C CYS A 165 -13.11 15.38 -18.05
N LEU A 166 -13.76 15.36 -16.87
CA LEU A 166 -15.12 14.85 -16.72
C LEU A 166 -16.13 15.68 -17.51
N LYS A 167 -15.99 17.01 -17.52
CA LYS A 167 -16.86 17.92 -18.27
C LYS A 167 -16.85 17.67 -19.77
N ARG A 168 -15.75 17.13 -20.32
CA ARG A 168 -15.66 16.74 -21.75
C ARG A 168 -16.48 15.48 -22.07
N ILE A 169 -16.70 14.61 -21.08
CA ILE A 169 -17.39 13.33 -21.24
C ILE A 169 -18.86 13.46 -20.86
N TYR A 170 -19.13 14.14 -19.73
CA TYR A 170 -20.44 14.29 -19.14
C TYR A 170 -20.75 15.79 -19.00
N SER A 171 -21.55 16.34 -19.93
CA SER A 171 -22.02 17.72 -19.87
C SER A 171 -23.55 17.76 -19.98
N PRO A 172 -24.28 18.32 -18.98
CA PRO A 172 -23.80 19.06 -17.81
C PRO A 172 -23.37 18.16 -16.62
N ILE A 173 -22.35 18.59 -15.86
CA ILE A 173 -21.86 17.94 -14.62
C ILE A 173 -21.70 18.96 -13.47
N PRO A 174 -22.17 18.66 -12.24
CA PRO A 174 -21.98 19.54 -11.07
C PRO A 174 -20.53 19.53 -10.58
N LYS A 175 -20.10 20.64 -9.95
CA LYS A 175 -18.79 20.71 -9.29
C LYS A 175 -18.72 19.75 -8.09
N PRO A 176 -17.56 19.13 -7.83
CA PRO A 176 -17.35 18.34 -6.62
C PRO A 176 -17.48 19.23 -5.38
N THR A 177 -18.17 18.73 -4.36
CA THR A 177 -18.37 19.45 -3.09
C THR A 177 -17.39 19.01 -2.01
N LYS A 178 -16.78 17.83 -2.18
CA LYS A 178 -15.76 17.24 -1.32
C LYS A 178 -14.83 16.37 -2.17
N TRP A 179 -13.58 16.26 -1.75
CA TRP A 179 -12.59 15.36 -2.33
C TRP A 179 -11.67 14.84 -1.24
N LEU A 180 -11.01 13.73 -1.55
CA LEU A 180 -9.92 13.16 -0.81
C LEU A 180 -8.92 12.67 -1.85
N ILE A 181 -7.69 13.16 -1.76
CA ILE A 181 -6.55 12.68 -2.55
C ILE A 181 -5.61 11.99 -1.57
N THR A 182 -5.08 10.85 -1.98
CA THR A 182 -4.27 9.94 -1.15
C THR A 182 -2.89 9.81 -1.70
#